data_AF-A0A6N9TJF6-F1
#
_entry.id   AF-A0A6N9TJF6-F1
#
_cell.length_a   1.000
_cell.length_b   1.000
_cell.length_c   1.000
_cell.angle_alpha   90.00
_cell.angle_beta   90.00
_cell.angle_gamma   90.00
#
_symmetry.space_group_name_H-M   'P 1'
#
loop_
_entity.id
_entity.type
_entity.pdbx_description
1 polymer ?
#
loop_
_entity_poly.entity_id
_entity_poly.type
_entity_poly.pdbx_seq_one_letter_code
_entity_poly.pdbx_strand_id
1 'polypeptide(L)'
;MPHFGLLDERHMDPAAALLQRSRLHLRGARRRIRQGKLAAGVSTLYDTLIHAMQWHARVHGASAGLDLEDDAALFRHLAARGAVSPGFDFEGLARLTEQALEGRLPPGIDPEGWLAAVEGELDRLGVLPFDEAALPPEDPATF
;
A
#
# COMPACT_ATOMS: atom_id res chain seq x y z
N MET A 1 12.33 -0.83 5.65
CA MET A 1 11.19 0.04 5.30
C MET A 1 11.67 1.47 5.06
N PRO A 2 11.31 2.12 3.95
CA PRO A 2 11.85 3.42 3.53
C PRO A 2 11.44 4.62 4.38
N HIS A 3 10.54 4.44 5.35
CA HIS A 3 10.04 5.48 6.23
C HIS A 3 10.55 5.36 7.68
N PHE A 4 11.48 4.45 7.97
CA PHE A 4 12.01 4.26 9.33
C PHE A 4 12.68 5.56 9.81
N GLY A 5 12.07 6.18 10.83
CA GLY A 5 12.52 7.47 11.38
C GLY A 5 11.88 8.74 10.78
N LEU A 6 11.01 8.62 9.77
CA LEU A 6 10.28 9.76 9.19
C LEU A 6 8.92 10.04 9.87
N LEU A 7 8.46 9.11 10.71
CA LEU A 7 7.21 9.22 11.47
C LEU A 7 7.51 9.07 12.96
N ASP A 8 7.06 10.03 13.77
CA ASP A 8 7.04 9.85 15.22
C ASP A 8 5.69 9.25 15.64
N GLU A 9 5.55 7.96 15.35
CA GLU A 9 4.31 7.20 15.55
C GLU A 9 3.83 7.20 17.00
N ARG A 10 4.73 7.46 17.95
CA ARG A 10 4.41 7.56 19.38
C ARG A 10 3.55 8.78 19.70
N HIS A 11 3.53 9.78 18.83
CA HIS A 11 2.78 11.03 19.01
C HIS A 11 1.70 11.22 17.94
N MET A 12 1.52 10.25 17.03
CA MET A 12 0.49 10.31 16.00
C MET A 12 -0.75 9.50 16.41
N ASP A 13 -1.91 9.99 15.98
CA ASP A 13 -3.09 9.15 15.95
C ASP A 13 -2.81 7.91 15.06
N PRO A 14 -3.14 6.69 15.51
CA PRO A 14 -2.82 5.48 14.75
C PRO A 14 -3.42 5.45 13.34
N ALA A 15 -4.61 6.01 13.11
CA ALA A 15 -5.18 6.07 11.77
C ALA A 15 -4.41 7.10 10.91
N ALA A 16 -4.06 8.26 11.46
CA ALA A 16 -3.21 9.23 10.77
C ALA A 16 -1.85 8.65 10.38
N ALA A 17 -1.24 7.82 11.24
CA ALA A 17 0.02 7.13 10.94
C ALA A 17 -0.13 6.17 9.74
N LEU A 18 -1.19 5.35 9.70
CA LEU A 18 -1.46 4.42 8.59
C LEU A 18 -1.67 5.16 7.26
N LEU A 19 -2.45 6.25 7.26
CA LEU A 19 -2.66 7.07 6.07
C LEU A 19 -1.34 7.65 5.56
N GLN A 20 -0.52 8.18 6.48
CA GLN A 20 0.77 8.78 6.13
C GLN A 20 1.75 7.72 5.58
N ARG A 21 1.80 6.52 6.19
CA ARG A 21 2.58 5.39 5.67
C ARG A 21 2.13 5.01 4.27
N SER A 22 0.83 4.83 4.03
CA SER A 22 0.30 4.49 2.71
C SER A 22 0.76 5.50 1.65
N ARG A 23 0.65 6.81 1.93
CA ARG A 23 1.10 7.87 1.01
C ARG A 23 2.60 7.85 0.75
N LEU A 24 3.41 7.68 1.79
CA LEU A 24 4.87 7.54 1.67
C LEU A 24 5.25 6.31 0.84
N HIS A 25 4.59 5.17 1.08
CA HIS A 25 4.80 3.96 0.31
C HIS A 25 4.39 4.14 -1.15
N LEU A 26 3.27 4.79 -1.46
CA LEU A 26 2.87 5.05 -2.85
C LEU A 26 3.94 5.86 -3.59
N ARG A 27 4.42 6.95 -2.98
CA ARG A 27 5.49 7.77 -3.57
C ARG A 27 6.76 6.93 -3.78
N GLY A 28 7.14 6.13 -2.79
CA GLY A 28 8.28 5.22 -2.89
C GLY A 28 8.11 4.16 -4.00
N ALA A 29 6.93 3.58 -4.12
CA ALA A 29 6.60 2.57 -5.13
C ALA A 29 6.70 3.15 -6.54
N ARG A 30 6.05 4.30 -6.79
CA ARG A 30 6.13 5.07 -8.05
C ARG A 30 7.58 5.30 -8.45
N ARG A 31 8.42 5.75 -7.51
CA ARG A 31 9.86 5.99 -7.77
C ARG A 31 10.59 4.70 -8.13
N ARG A 32 10.42 3.62 -7.36
CA ARG A 32 11.14 2.35 -7.56
C ARG A 32 10.78 1.69 -8.89
N ILE A 33 9.51 1.70 -9.26
CA ILE A 33 9.03 1.17 -10.55
C ILE A 33 9.67 1.95 -11.70
N ARG A 34 9.66 3.28 -11.64
CA ARG A 34 10.31 4.15 -12.64
C ARG A 34 11.83 3.91 -12.76
N GLN A 35 12.48 3.51 -11.67
CA GLN A 35 13.91 3.18 -11.65
C GLN A 35 14.21 1.73 -12.10
N GLY A 36 13.20 0.94 -12.46
CA GLY A 36 13.38 -0.48 -12.80
C GLY A 36 13.68 -1.37 -11.60
N LYS A 37 13.54 -0.87 -10.37
CA LYS A 37 13.71 -1.64 -9.12
C LYS A 37 12.43 -2.43 -8.81
N LEU A 38 12.07 -3.34 -9.71
CA LEU A 38 10.72 -3.93 -9.76
C LEU A 38 10.35 -4.69 -8.48
N ALA A 39 11.25 -5.51 -7.94
CA ALA A 39 10.97 -6.26 -6.72
C ALA A 39 10.61 -5.33 -5.55
N ALA A 40 11.44 -4.33 -5.30
CA ALA A 40 11.19 -3.35 -4.25
C ALA A 40 9.95 -2.49 -4.54
N GLY A 41 9.69 -2.16 -5.81
CA GLY A 41 8.49 -1.45 -6.24
C GLY A 41 7.21 -2.22 -5.94
N VAL A 42 7.14 -3.49 -6.32
CA VAL A 42 5.99 -4.39 -6.08
C VAL A 42 5.75 -4.57 -4.59
N SER A 43 6.77 -4.90 -3.79
CA SER A 43 6.58 -5.05 -2.34
C SER A 43 6.11 -3.75 -1.69
N THR A 44 6.61 -2.60 -2.16
CA THR A 44 6.15 -1.29 -1.66
C THR A 44 4.69 -1.03 -2.06
N LEU A 45 4.21 -1.49 -3.23
CA LEU A 45 2.80 -1.36 -3.63
C LEU A 45 1.88 -2.18 -2.73
N TYR A 46 2.28 -3.39 -2.39
CA TYR A 46 1.53 -4.22 -1.45
C TYR A 46 1.41 -3.52 -0.09
N ASP A 47 2.53 -3.07 0.48
CA ASP A 47 2.53 -2.30 1.74
C ASP A 47 1.63 -1.07 1.64
N THR A 48 1.65 -0.37 0.50
CA THR A 48 0.80 0.82 0.26
C THR A 48 -0.68 0.49 0.44
N LEU A 49 -1.13 -0.61 -0.17
CA LEU A 49 -2.52 -1.06 -0.13
C LEU A 49 -2.92 -1.56 1.26
N ILE A 50 -2.07 -2.33 1.94
CA ILE A 50 -2.35 -2.83 3.30
C ILE A 50 -2.59 -1.67 4.25
N HIS A 51 -1.68 -0.69 4.29
CA HIS A 51 -1.83 0.47 5.16
C HIS A 51 -3.08 1.30 4.81
N ALA A 52 -3.47 1.39 3.53
CA ALA A 52 -4.70 2.05 3.11
C ALA A 52 -5.95 1.33 3.61
N MET A 53 -6.00 0.01 3.47
CA MET A 53 -7.12 -0.82 3.95
C MET A 53 -7.27 -0.73 5.47
N GLN A 54 -6.16 -0.83 6.20
CA GLN A 54 -6.15 -0.72 7.66
C GLN A 54 -6.62 0.67 8.11
N TRP A 55 -6.13 1.73 7.44
CA TRP A 55 -6.58 3.10 7.71
C TRP A 55 -8.09 3.25 7.50
N HIS A 56 -8.59 2.82 6.34
CA HIS A 56 -10.01 2.90 6.01
C HIS A 56 -10.87 2.14 7.02
N ALA A 57 -10.46 0.92 7.40
CA ALA A 57 -11.18 0.13 8.37
C ALA A 57 -11.27 0.80 9.75
N ARG A 58 -10.21 1.50 10.18
CA ARG A 58 -10.20 2.24 11.44
C ARG A 58 -11.08 3.49 11.39
N VAL A 59 -10.99 4.29 10.33
CA VAL A 59 -11.75 5.55 10.22
C VAL A 59 -13.25 5.29 10.07
N HIS A 60 -13.64 4.24 9.35
CA HIS A 60 -15.04 3.94 9.06
C HIS A 60 -15.66 2.89 9.99
N GLY A 61 -14.97 2.55 11.09
CA GLY A 61 -15.50 1.61 12.10
C GLY A 61 -15.72 0.19 11.56
N ALA A 62 -15.00 -0.20 10.51
CA ALA A 62 -15.06 -1.55 9.95
C ALA A 62 -14.12 -2.54 10.66
N SER A 63 -13.41 -2.11 11.70
CA SER A 63 -12.47 -2.95 12.47
C SER A 63 -13.11 -3.81 13.57
N ALA A 64 -14.41 -3.68 13.84
CA ALA A 64 -15.04 -4.37 14.97
C ALA A 64 -15.02 -5.90 14.77
N GLY A 65 -14.21 -6.60 15.58
CA GLY A 65 -14.06 -8.05 15.53
C GLY A 65 -13.22 -8.56 14.34
N LEU A 66 -12.56 -7.66 13.61
CA LEU A 66 -11.67 -7.98 12.50
C LEU A 66 -10.22 -7.86 12.95
N ASP A 67 -9.41 -8.88 12.68
CA ASP A 67 -7.96 -8.77 12.79
C ASP A 67 -7.45 -7.92 11.63
N LEU A 68 -6.91 -6.74 11.93
CA LEU A 68 -6.37 -5.83 10.92
C LEU A 68 -5.00 -6.27 10.39
N GLU A 69 -4.38 -7.28 11.01
CA GLU A 69 -3.12 -7.87 10.58
C GLU A 69 -3.34 -9.09 9.67
N ASP A 70 -4.57 -9.60 9.52
CA ASP A 70 -4.94 -10.57 8.50
C ASP A 70 -5.37 -9.84 7.22
N ASP A 71 -4.38 -9.53 6.38
CA ASP A 71 -4.54 -8.80 5.12
C ASP A 71 -5.65 -9.38 4.22
N ALA A 72 -5.73 -10.71 4.13
CA ALA A 72 -6.69 -11.38 3.27
C ALA A 72 -8.11 -11.31 3.85
N ALA A 73 -8.27 -11.47 5.16
CA ALA A 73 -9.55 -11.26 5.82
C ALA A 73 -10.00 -9.80 5.75
N LEU A 74 -9.08 -8.86 5.91
CA LEU A 74 -9.33 -7.43 5.78
C LEU A 74 -9.80 -7.07 4.38
N PHE A 75 -9.09 -7.52 3.34
CA PHE A 75 -9.51 -7.31 1.96
C PHE A 75 -10.92 -7.85 1.70
N ARG A 76 -11.18 -9.11 2.07
CA ARG A 76 -12.52 -9.72 1.90
C ARG A 76 -13.61 -8.93 2.63
N HIS A 77 -13.33 -8.47 3.84
CA HIS A 77 -14.27 -7.66 4.61
C HIS A 77 -14.58 -6.33 3.92
N LEU A 78 -13.56 -5.63 3.44
CA LEU A 78 -13.72 -4.35 2.73
C LEU A 78 -14.40 -4.54 1.37
N ALA A 79 -14.09 -5.61 0.64
CA ALA A 79 -14.70 -5.93 -0.65
C ALA A 79 -16.19 -6.23 -0.49
N ALA A 80 -16.58 -6.99 0.53
CA ALA A 80 -17.98 -7.28 0.85
C ALA A 80 -18.80 -6.02 1.17
N ARG A 81 -18.13 -4.94 1.57
CA ARG A 81 -18.74 -3.63 1.88
C ARG A 81 -18.60 -2.62 0.74
N GLY A 82 -18.01 -3.02 -0.38
CA GLY A 82 -17.78 -2.17 -1.56
C GLY A 82 -16.73 -1.09 -1.39
N ALA A 83 -15.92 -1.15 -0.33
CA ALA A 83 -14.84 -0.18 -0.07
C ALA A 83 -13.64 -0.40 -1.00
N VAL A 84 -13.42 -1.64 -1.43
CA VAL A 84 -12.48 -1.99 -2.50
C VAL A 84 -13.25 -2.68 -3.63
N SER A 85 -12.69 -2.64 -4.85
CA SER A 85 -13.29 -3.28 -6.01
C SER A 85 -13.34 -4.80 -5.82
N PRO A 86 -14.50 -5.45 -6.01
CA PRO A 86 -14.58 -6.91 -5.99
C PRO A 86 -13.82 -7.58 -7.14
N GLY A 87 -13.45 -6.81 -8.18
CA GLY A 87 -12.64 -7.29 -9.31
C GLY A 87 -11.13 -7.08 -9.14
N PHE A 88 -10.68 -6.51 -8.03
CA PHE A 88 -9.25 -6.34 -7.77
C PHE A 88 -8.60 -7.69 -7.42
N ASP A 89 -7.55 -8.09 -8.15
CA ASP A 89 -6.84 -9.36 -7.93
C ASP A 89 -5.84 -9.23 -6.76
N PHE A 90 -6.38 -9.18 -5.55
CA PHE A 90 -5.59 -9.07 -4.33
C PHE A 90 -4.62 -10.25 -4.14
N GLU A 91 -5.09 -11.47 -4.40
CA GLU A 91 -4.26 -12.67 -4.30
C GLU A 91 -3.14 -12.66 -5.34
N GLY A 92 -3.38 -12.14 -6.54
CA GLY A 92 -2.37 -11.91 -7.56
C GLY A 92 -1.27 -10.97 -7.08
N LEU A 93 -1.64 -9.83 -6.48
CA LEU A 93 -0.66 -8.89 -5.93
C LEU A 93 0.13 -9.51 -4.76
N ALA A 94 -0.54 -10.26 -3.88
CA ALA A 94 0.11 -10.95 -2.76
C ALA A 94 1.14 -11.97 -3.26
N ARG A 95 0.77 -12.84 -4.21
CA ARG A 95 1.70 -13.79 -4.84
C ARG A 95 2.86 -13.10 -5.55
N LEU A 96 2.60 -12.00 -6.25
CA LEU A 96 3.65 -11.24 -6.94
C LEU A 96 4.63 -10.62 -5.94
N THR A 97 4.13 -10.21 -4.78
CA THR A 97 4.94 -9.66 -3.68
C THR A 97 5.81 -10.74 -3.04
N GLU A 98 5.28 -11.93 -2.78
CA GLU A 98 6.07 -13.07 -2.32
C GLU A 98 7.21 -13.40 -3.30
N GLN A 99 6.87 -13.49 -4.60
CA GLN A 99 7.86 -13.70 -5.66
C GLN A 99 8.91 -12.59 -5.73
N ALA A 100 8.52 -11.34 -5.50
CA ALA A 100 9.44 -10.20 -5.43
C ALA A 100 10.43 -10.33 -4.26
N LEU A 101 9.94 -10.71 -3.08
CA LEU A 101 10.77 -10.89 -1.88
C LEU A 101 11.78 -12.03 -2.03
N GLU A 102 11.43 -13.06 -2.81
CA GLU A 102 12.32 -14.19 -3.11
C GLU A 102 13.24 -13.95 -4.30
N GLY A 103 13.14 -12.81 -4.99
CA GLY A 103 13.89 -12.51 -6.20
C GLY A 103 13.46 -13.33 -7.42
N ARG A 104 12.22 -13.83 -7.44
CA ARG A 104 11.64 -14.71 -8.46
C ARG A 104 10.52 -14.04 -9.26
N LEU A 105 10.59 -12.72 -9.47
CA LEU A 105 9.61 -12.02 -10.29
C LEU A 105 9.50 -12.66 -11.69
N PRO A 106 8.28 -12.92 -12.18
CA PRO A 106 8.10 -13.47 -13.52
C PRO A 106 8.69 -12.56 -14.60
N PRO A 107 9.23 -13.12 -15.69
CA PRO A 107 9.58 -12.31 -16.86
C PRO A 107 8.33 -11.68 -17.47
N GLY A 108 8.42 -10.41 -17.86
CA GLY A 108 7.31 -9.71 -18.53
C GLY A 108 6.18 -9.26 -17.62
N ILE A 109 6.40 -9.15 -16.31
CA ILE A 109 5.45 -8.48 -15.42
C ILE A 109 5.15 -7.07 -15.91
N ASP A 110 3.90 -6.64 -15.74
CA ASP A 110 3.45 -5.27 -16.00
C ASP A 110 3.36 -4.49 -14.67
N PRO A 111 4.46 -3.87 -14.21
CA PRO A 111 4.45 -3.13 -12.95
C PRO A 111 3.61 -1.86 -13.02
N GLU A 112 3.45 -1.25 -14.20
CA GLU A 112 2.64 -0.04 -14.40
C GLU A 112 1.15 -0.37 -14.32
N GLY A 113 0.73 -1.52 -14.87
CA GLY A 113 -0.62 -2.05 -14.71
C GLY A 113 -0.98 -2.31 -13.25
N TRP A 114 -0.07 -2.92 -12.47
CA TRP A 114 -0.27 -3.11 -11.03
C TRP A 114 -0.29 -1.78 -10.25
N LEU A 115 0.58 -0.83 -10.60
CA LEU A 115 0.57 0.50 -10.00
C LEU A 115 -0.79 1.19 -10.23
N ALA A 116 -1.27 1.22 -11.47
CA ALA A 116 -2.55 1.83 -11.82
C ALA A 116 -3.73 1.14 -11.12
N ALA A 117 -3.72 -0.20 -11.03
CA ALA A 117 -4.74 -0.96 -10.32
C ALA A 117 -4.78 -0.61 -8.82
N VAL A 118 -3.61 -0.56 -8.16
CA VAL A 118 -3.50 -0.17 -6.75
C VAL A 118 -3.93 1.28 -6.54
N GLU A 119 -3.52 2.21 -7.39
CA GLU A 119 -3.95 3.60 -7.33
C GLU A 119 -5.47 3.76 -7.43
N GLY A 120 -6.13 2.95 -8.27
CA GLY A 120 -7.59 2.90 -8.35
C GLY A 120 -8.24 2.48 -7.02
N GLU A 121 -7.64 1.53 -6.30
CA GLU A 121 -8.12 1.16 -4.95
C GLU A 121 -7.81 2.22 -3.91
N LEU A 122 -6.67 2.92 -4.00
CA LEU A 122 -6.32 4.02 -3.10
C LEU A 122 -7.27 5.22 -3.25
N ASP A 123 -7.74 5.50 -4.45
CA ASP A 123 -8.78 6.51 -4.70
C ASP A 123 -10.10 6.09 -4.04
N ARG A 124 -10.55 4.85 -4.22
CA ARG A 124 -11.77 4.31 -3.59
C ARG A 124 -11.70 4.33 -2.06
N LEU A 125 -10.54 3.98 -1.50
CA LEU A 125 -10.33 3.96 -0.06
C LEU A 125 -10.27 5.37 0.53
N GLY A 126 -10.03 6.41 -0.30
CA GLY A 126 -9.94 7.82 0.11
C GLY A 126 -8.52 8.29 0.45
N VAL A 127 -7.49 7.54 0.05
CA VAL A 127 -6.08 7.92 0.25
C VAL A 127 -5.63 8.96 -0.77
N LEU A 128 -6.07 8.78 -2.02
CA LEU A 128 -5.87 9.73 -3.13
C LEU A 128 -7.07 10.68 -3.26
N PRO A 129 -6.85 11.89 -3.81
CA PRO A 129 -5.56 12.49 -4.14
C PRO A 129 -4.81 13.00 -2.89
N PHE A 130 -3.49 13.19 -3.00
CA PHE A 130 -2.69 13.93 -2.01
C PHE A 130 -1.53 14.66 -2.67
N ASP A 131 -0.99 15.68 -1.99
CA ASP A 131 0.20 16.41 -2.43
C ASP A 131 1.48 15.66 -2.00
N GLU A 132 2.21 15.11 -2.98
CA GLU A 132 3.50 14.44 -2.73
C GLU A 132 4.57 15.36 -2.16
N ALA A 133 4.51 16.67 -2.44
CA ALA A 133 5.49 17.65 -1.96
C ALA A 133 5.29 17.99 -0.48
N ALA A 134 4.07 17.77 0.05
CA ALA A 134 3.75 17.94 1.46
C ALA A 134 4.21 16.76 2.34
N LEU A 135 4.61 15.63 1.74
CA LEU A 135 5.14 14.49 2.48
C LEU A 135 6.59 14.73 2.93
N PRO A 136 7.00 14.26 4.13
CA PRO A 136 8.37 14.36 4.61
C PRO A 136 9.39 13.91 3.55
N PRO A 137 10.54 14.57 3.40
CA PRO A 137 11.54 14.16 2.43
C PRO A 137 12.03 12.73 2.75
N GLU A 138 12.11 11.89 1.72
CA GLU A 138 12.75 10.58 1.82
C GLU A 138 14.25 10.71 1.59
N ASP A 139 15.04 9.94 2.33
CA ASP A 139 16.48 9.85 2.08
C ASP A 139 16.70 9.17 0.70
N PRO A 140 17.37 9.82 -0.26
CA PRO A 140 17.66 9.22 -1.57
C PRO A 140 18.42 7.89 -1.50
N ALA A 141 19.14 7.63 -0.40
CA ALA A 141 19.86 6.40 -0.16
C ALA A 141 18.97 5.24 0.31
N THR A 142 17.69 5.46 0.63
CA THR A 142 16.79 4.37 1.02
C THR A 142 16.29 3.62 -0.22
N PHE A 143 16.81 2.40 -0.37
CA PHE A 143 16.76 1.54 -1.57
C PHE A 143 15.38 1.32 -2.19
#